data_AF-H1VQD2-F1
#
_entry.id   AF-H1VQD2-F1
#
_cell.length_a   1.000
_cell.length_b   1.000
_cell.length_c   1.000
_cell.angle_alpha   90.00
_cell.angle_beta   90.00
_cell.angle_gamma   90.00
#
_symmetry.space_group_name_H-M   'P 1'
#
loop_
_entity.id
_entity.type
_entity.pdbx_description
1 polymer ?
#
loop_
_entity_poly.entity_id
_entity_poly.type
_entity_poly.pdbx_seq_one_letter_code
_entity_poly.pdbx_strand_id
1 'polypeptide(L)'
;MAANYWESTQRRFWLFSKDELQTVRQKLEDDNAELVQMFPLPQPRHLAIFFNHVNRLGKRMVIRQQAMATAQVYIKRFYTKVEIRRTNPYLVVATALFLA
;
A
#
# COMPACT_ATOMS: atom_id res chain seq x y z
N MET A 1 -2.08 -16.65 -7.30
CA MET A 1 -1.57 -16.39 -8.67
C MET A 1 -0.38 -17.29 -8.95
N ALA A 2 -0.58 -18.59 -9.12
CA ALA A 2 0.52 -19.55 -9.29
C ALA A 2 0.53 -20.24 -10.67
N ALA A 3 -0.52 -20.08 -11.48
CA ALA A 3 -0.67 -20.78 -12.75
C ALA A 3 0.23 -20.22 -13.87
N ASN A 4 0.13 -18.91 -14.16
CA ASN A 4 1.01 -18.24 -15.12
C ASN A 4 1.29 -16.80 -14.69
N TYR A 5 2.53 -16.51 -14.27
CA TYR A 5 2.94 -15.16 -13.89
C TYR A 5 3.02 -14.22 -15.10
N TRP A 6 3.46 -14.73 -16.25
CA TRP A 6 3.79 -13.93 -17.43
C TRP A 6 2.57 -13.26 -18.06
N GLU A 7 1.39 -13.87 -17.91
CA GLU A 7 0.11 -13.33 -18.38
C GLU A 7 -0.71 -12.66 -17.26
N SER A 8 -0.19 -12.63 -16.03
CA SER A 8 -0.92 -12.15 -14.86
C SER A 8 -1.18 -10.64 -14.88
N THR A 9 -2.26 -10.22 -14.23
CA THR A 9 -2.56 -8.80 -13.99
C THR A 9 -1.53 -8.13 -13.08
N GLN A 10 -0.87 -8.88 -12.19
CA GLN A 10 0.25 -8.39 -11.38
C GLN A 10 1.37 -7.86 -12.29
N ARG A 11 1.83 -8.66 -13.26
CA ARG A 11 2.90 -8.27 -14.17
C ARG A 11 2.47 -7.12 -15.09
N ARG A 12 1.25 -7.16 -15.62
CA ARG A 12 0.77 -6.19 -16.62
C ARG A 12 0.51 -4.79 -16.07
N PHE A 13 0.04 -4.67 -14.83
CA PHE A 13 -0.48 -3.38 -14.31
C PHE A 13 0.13 -2.92 -12.98
N TRP A 14 0.83 -3.81 -12.25
CA TRP A 14 1.30 -3.54 -10.89
C TRP A 14 2.77 -3.88 -10.69
N LEU A 15 3.51 -4.03 -11.79
CA LEU A 15 4.96 -4.13 -11.81
C LEU A 15 5.49 -2.78 -12.31
N PHE A 16 6.31 -2.13 -11.50
CA PHE A 16 6.89 -0.83 -11.80
C PHE A 16 8.41 -0.93 -11.72
N SER A 17 9.10 -0.19 -12.58
CA SER A 17 10.50 0.14 -12.33
C SER A 17 10.60 1.08 -11.11
N LYS A 18 11.80 1.19 -10.55
CA LYS A 18 12.03 2.10 -9.41
C LYS A 18 11.71 3.55 -9.78
N ASP A 19 12.09 3.96 -10.98
CA ASP A 19 11.92 5.32 -11.47
C ASP A 19 10.44 5.61 -11.77
N GLU A 20 9.74 4.68 -12.43
CA GLU A 20 8.30 4.79 -12.68
C GLU A 20 7.51 4.95 -11.37
N LEU A 21 7.84 4.14 -10.36
CA LEU A 21 7.17 4.22 -9.06
C LEU A 21 7.47 5.55 -8.35
N GLN A 22 8.68 6.09 -8.51
CA GLN A 22 9.04 7.40 -7.97
C GLN A 22 8.27 8.51 -8.68
N THR A 23 8.16 8.48 -10.01
CA THR A 23 7.37 9.44 -10.78
C THR A 23 5.90 9.42 -10.38
N VAL A 24 5.30 8.24 -10.21
CA VAL A 24 3.90 8.10 -9.76
C VAL A 24 3.70 8.73 -8.38
N ARG A 25 4.63 8.52 -7.45
CA ARG A 25 4.55 9.10 -6.10
C ARG A 25 4.75 10.61 -6.11
N GLN A 26 5.71 11.11 -6.87
CA GLN A 26 5.94 12.55 -7.00
C GLN A 26 4.71 13.24 -7.56
N LYS A 27 4.13 12.69 -8.63
CA LYS A 27 2.90 13.22 -9.22
C LYS A 27 1.74 13.24 -8.20
N LEU A 28 1.59 12.19 -7.40
CA LEU A 28 0.56 12.13 -6.36
C LEU A 28 0.76 13.20 -5.28
N GLU A 29 2.01 13.48 -4.89
CA GLU A 29 2.35 14.55 -3.96
C GLU A 29 2.08 15.93 -4.55
N ASP A 30 2.47 16.15 -5.81
CA ASP A 30 2.25 17.41 -6.54
C ASP A 30 0.74 17.71 -6.69
N ASP A 31 -0.06 16.69 -7.05
CA ASP A 31 -1.52 16.77 -7.14
C ASP A 31 -2.19 17.08 -5.78
N ASN A 32 -1.47 16.88 -4.67
CA ASN A 32 -1.94 17.13 -3.30
C ASN A 32 -1.04 18.11 -2.53
N ALA A 33 -0.36 19.02 -3.24
CA ALA A 33 0.70 19.87 -2.66
C ALA A 33 0.28 20.62 -1.39
N GLU A 34 -0.94 21.18 -1.35
CA GLU A 34 -1.47 21.89 -0.18
C GLU A 34 -1.55 21.00 1.07
N LEU A 35 -2.07 19.78 0.92
CA LEU A 35 -2.16 18.77 1.99
C LEU A 35 -0.77 18.33 2.45
N VAL A 36 0.16 18.16 1.50
CA VAL A 36 1.55 17.77 1.79
C VAL A 36 2.26 18.84 2.60
N GLN A 37 2.09 20.12 2.23
CA GLN A 37 2.67 21.25 2.94
C GLN A 37 2.07 21.43 4.35
N MET A 38 0.75 21.28 4.49
CA MET A 38 0.07 21.42 5.78
C MET A 38 0.45 20.29 6.76
N PHE A 39 0.65 19.06 6.24
CA PHE A 39 0.97 17.89 7.05
C PHE A 39 2.22 17.18 6.50
N PRO A 40 3.44 17.71 6.72
CA PRO A 40 4.65 17.09 6.21
C PRO A 40 4.84 15.69 6.84
N LEU A 41 5.15 14.71 6.00
CA LEU A 41 5.40 13.33 6.45
C LEU A 41 6.87 12.95 6.24
N PRO A 42 7.42 12.04 7.06
CA PRO A 42 8.73 11.45 6.83
C PRO A 42 8.77 10.68 5.51
N GLN A 43 9.98 10.27 5.12
CA GLN A 43 10.21 9.50 3.90
C GLN A 43 9.27 8.27 3.80
N PRO A 44 8.73 7.95 2.61
CA PRO A 44 7.74 6.89 2.42
C PRO A 44 8.15 5.51 2.96
N ARG A 45 9.46 5.22 3.06
CA ARG A 45 9.96 3.96 3.64
C ARG A 45 9.54 3.75 5.10
N HIS A 46 9.36 4.82 5.87
CA HIS A 46 8.90 4.72 7.26
C HIS A 46 7.44 4.26 7.34
N LEU A 47 6.63 4.59 6.32
CA LEU A 47 5.25 4.10 6.22
C LEU A 47 5.21 2.58 6.05
N ALA A 48 6.19 2.00 5.34
CA ALA A 48 6.28 0.53 5.22
C ALA A 48 6.48 -0.15 6.59
N ILE A 49 7.24 0.48 7.49
CA ILE A 49 7.41 -0.02 8.87
C ILE A 49 6.09 0.08 9.63
N PHE A 50 5.37 1.20 9.50
CA PHE A 50 4.07 1.38 10.14
C PHE A 50 3.05 0.30 9.73
N PHE A 51 2.97 -0.02 8.43
CA PHE A 51 2.03 -1.02 7.90
C PHE A 51 2.35 -2.46 8.30
N ASN A 52 3.48 -2.73 8.99
CA ASN A 52 3.68 -4.01 9.68
C ASN A 52 2.63 -4.27 10.78
N HIS A 53 1.81 -3.27 11.15
CA HIS A 53 0.62 -3.46 11.98
C HIS A 53 -0.34 -4.54 11.45
N VAL A 54 -0.34 -4.82 10.14
CA VAL A 54 -1.07 -5.97 9.56
C VAL A 54 -0.69 -7.27 10.26
N ASN A 55 0.59 -7.49 10.56
CA ASN A 55 1.05 -8.71 11.23
C ASN A 55 0.55 -8.78 12.67
N ARG A 56 0.48 -7.64 13.37
CA ARG A 56 -0.01 -7.58 14.76
C ARG A 56 -1.51 -7.89 14.81
N LEU A 57 -2.30 -7.29 13.92
CA LEU A 57 -3.74 -7.52 13.85
C LEU A 57 -4.05 -8.94 13.36
N GLY A 58 -3.38 -9.38 12.29
CA GLY A 58 -3.58 -10.71 11.73
C GLY A 58 -3.22 -11.85 12.69
N LYS A 59 -2.14 -11.72 13.47
CA LYS A 59 -1.82 -12.68 14.54
C LYS A 59 -2.90 -12.74 15.63
N ARG A 60 -3.41 -11.58 16.05
CA ARG A 60 -4.48 -11.51 17.07
C ARG A 60 -5.78 -12.16 16.59
N MET A 61 -6.05 -12.11 15.29
CA MET A 61 -7.23 -12.72 14.66
C MET A 61 -6.98 -14.13 14.12
N VAL A 62 -5.76 -14.69 14.30
CA VAL A 62 -5.37 -16.02 13.80
C VAL A 62 -5.54 -16.16 12.27
N ILE A 63 -5.25 -15.09 11.54
CA ILE A 63 -5.32 -15.06 10.08
C ILE A 63 -4.09 -15.75 9.48
N ARG A 64 -4.29 -16.52 8.40
CA ARG A 64 -3.21 -17.22 7.69
C ARG A 64 -2.29 -16.24 6.94
N GLN A 65 -1.03 -16.63 6.78
CA GLN A 65 0.00 -15.80 6.15
C GLN A 65 -0.35 -15.31 4.75
N GLN A 66 -1.03 -16.14 3.93
CA GLN A 66 -1.40 -15.76 2.58
C GLN A 66 -2.36 -14.55 2.54
N ALA A 67 -3.37 -14.52 3.42
CA ALA A 67 -4.29 -13.39 3.51
C ALA A 67 -3.57 -12.13 4.03
N MET A 68 -2.71 -12.26 5.05
CA MET A 68 -1.90 -11.13 5.53
C MET A 68 -0.98 -10.55 4.45
N ALA A 69 -0.34 -11.41 3.65
CA ALA A 69 0.52 -10.99 2.54
C ALA A 69 -0.29 -10.29 1.44
N THR A 70 -1.47 -10.81 1.09
CA THR A 70 -2.39 -10.18 0.14
C THR A 70 -2.84 -8.79 0.64
N ALA A 71 -3.21 -8.67 1.91
CA ALA A 71 -3.60 -7.39 2.52
C ALA A 71 -2.47 -6.35 2.44
N GLN A 72 -1.23 -6.75 2.70
CA GLN A 72 -0.06 -5.85 2.54
C GLN A 72 0.11 -5.37 1.10
N VAL A 73 -0.15 -6.23 0.10
CA VAL A 73 -0.13 -5.84 -1.31
C VAL A 73 -1.26 -4.84 -1.62
N TYR A 74 -2.47 -5.07 -1.11
CA TYR A 74 -3.59 -4.14 -1.28
C TYR A 74 -3.31 -2.76 -0.71
N ILE A 75 -2.75 -2.68 0.51
CA ILE A 75 -2.36 -1.41 1.12
C ILE A 75 -1.34 -0.66 0.25
N LYS A 76 -0.28 -1.36 -0.21
CA LYS A 76 0.74 -0.74 -1.05
C LYS A 76 0.16 -0.21 -2.36
N ARG A 77 -0.70 -0.99 -3.03
CA ARG A 77 -1.38 -0.60 -4.28
C ARG A 77 -2.38 0.53 -4.10
N PHE A 78 -3.05 0.59 -2.95
CA PHE A 78 -3.99 1.66 -2.63
C PHE A 78 -3.24 3.00 -2.50
N TYR A 79 -2.15 3.01 -1.72
CA TYR A 79 -1.34 4.21 -1.50
C TYR A 79 -0.39 4.59 -2.65
N THR A 80 -0.40 3.88 -3.79
CA THR A 80 0.17 4.44 -5.03
C THR A 80 -0.81 5.36 -5.77
N LYS A 81 -2.09 5.34 -5.41
CA LYS A 81 -3.15 6.11 -6.09
C LYS A 81 -3.85 7.11 -5.18
N VAL A 82 -3.84 6.87 -3.88
CA VAL A 82 -4.52 7.71 -2.89
C VAL A 82 -3.49 8.29 -1.93
N GLU A 83 -3.57 9.59 -1.72
CA GLU A 83 -2.71 10.29 -0.77
C GLU A 83 -3.01 9.84 0.67
N ILE A 84 -1.99 9.45 1.42
CA ILE A 84 -2.16 8.82 2.75
C ILE A 84 -2.88 9.74 3.73
N ARG A 85 -2.63 11.05 3.63
CA ARG A 85 -3.21 12.10 4.49
C ARG A 85 -4.72 12.23 4.37
N ARG A 86 -5.32 11.73 3.29
CA ARG A 86 -6.78 11.77 3.07
C ARG A 86 -7.54 10.65 3.79
N THR A 87 -6.84 9.68 4.37
CA THR A 87 -7.46 8.48 4.93
C THR A 87 -6.91 8.16 6.32
N ASN A 88 -7.65 7.40 7.12
CA ASN A 88 -7.12 6.82 8.35
C ASN A 88 -6.39 5.50 8.03
N PRO A 89 -5.05 5.41 8.20
CA PRO A 89 -4.30 4.21 7.85
C PRO A 89 -4.69 2.96 8.64
N TYR A 90 -5.18 3.10 9.87
CA TYR A 90 -5.65 1.96 10.66
C TYR A 90 -6.93 1.34 10.09
N LEU A 91 -7.84 2.18 9.61
CA LEU A 91 -9.05 1.70 8.92
C LEU A 91 -8.68 1.01 7.62
N VAL A 92 -7.73 1.57 6.85
CA VAL A 92 -7.24 0.95 5.61
C VAL A 92 -6.64 -0.43 5.88
N VAL A 93 -5.86 -0.58 6.96
CA VAL A 93 -5.30 -1.88 7.39
C VAL A 93 -6.42 -2.90 7.68
N ALA A 94 -7.45 -2.50 8.44
CA ALA A 94 -8.57 -3.38 8.75
C ALA A 94 -9.36 -3.78 7.48
N THR A 95 -9.66 -2.82 6.60
CA THR A 95 -10.37 -3.10 5.34
C THR A 95 -9.55 -3.97 4.39
N ALA A 96 -8.23 -3.78 4.31
CA ALA A 96 -7.38 -4.59 3.47
C ALA A 96 -7.30 -6.04 3.97
N LEU A 97 -7.29 -6.25 5.29
CA LEU A 97 -7.35 -7.59 5.89
C LEU A 97 -8.73 -8.24 5.73
N PHE A 98 -9.81 -7.47 5.76
CA PHE A 98 -11.16 -7.97 5.51
C PHE A 98 -11.35 -8.45 4.06
N LEU A 99 -10.73 -7.75 3.10
CA LEU A 99 -10.84 -8.08 1.67
C LEU A 99 -9.93 -9.25 1.24
N ALA A 100 -8.83 -9.49 1.95
CA ALA A 100 -7.75 -10.38 1.56
C ALA A 100 -7.98 -11.85 1.95
#